data_AF-A0A9E3MFB3-F1
#
_entry.id   AF-A0A9E3MFB3-F1
#
_cell.length_a   1.000
_cell.length_b   1.000
_cell.length_c   1.000
_cell.angle_alpha   90.00
_cell.angle_beta   90.00
_cell.angle_gamma   90.00
#
_symmetry.space_group_name_H-M   'P 1'
#
loop_
_entity.id
_entity.type
_entity.pdbx_description
1 polymer ?
#
loop_
_entity_poly.entity_id
_entity_poly.type
_entity_poly.pdbx_seq_one_letter_code
_entity_poly.pdbx_strand_id
1 'polypeptide(L)'
;MTTPEPLWRHPEFAVGAREARDVALGIGAWGLVAGVAMSKAGLGPVFAVAMSLCVFAGSAQLAALPLMVQGAPLWVIWATAFCVNLRFIIFSAGWRPYLQ
;
A
#
# COMPACT_ATOMS: atom_id res chain seq x y z
N MET A 1 -14.44 36.41 -18.63
CA MET A 1 -13.96 35.53 -17.55
C MET A 1 -14.50 34.14 -17.84
N THR A 2 -13.75 33.31 -18.56
CA THR A 2 -14.19 31.95 -18.94
C THR A 2 -14.03 31.05 -17.73
N THR A 3 -15.11 30.44 -17.25
CA THR A 3 -15.04 29.36 -16.25
C THR A 3 -14.19 28.23 -16.84
N PRO A 4 -13.11 27.79 -16.16
CA PRO A 4 -12.33 26.65 -16.65
C PRO A 4 -13.26 25.44 -16.81
N GLU A 5 -13.16 24.75 -17.94
CA GLU A 5 -13.82 23.46 -18.14
C GLU A 5 -13.46 22.54 -16.96
N PRO A 6 -14.42 21.78 -16.42
CA PRO A 6 -14.13 20.91 -15.29
C PRO A 6 -13.10 19.84 -15.68
N LEU A 7 -12.12 19.61 -14.80
CA LEU A 7 -10.95 18.74 -15.03
C LEU A 7 -11.29 17.34 -15.57
N TRP A 8 -12.43 16.75 -15.18
CA TRP A 8 -12.87 15.44 -15.64
C TRP A 8 -13.33 15.41 -17.12
N ARG A 9 -13.62 16.57 -17.72
CA ARG A 9 -13.95 16.70 -19.15
C ARG A 9 -12.73 16.93 -20.03
N HIS A 10 -11.56 17.13 -19.44
CA HIS A 10 -10.33 17.33 -20.18
C HIS A 10 -9.93 16.02 -20.90
N PRO A 11 -9.55 16.05 -22.19
CA PRO A 11 -9.16 14.83 -22.92
C PRO A 11 -8.01 14.07 -22.25
N GLU A 12 -7.09 14.80 -21.59
CA GLU A 12 -6.00 14.25 -20.78
C GLU A 12 -6.48 13.37 -19.61
N PHE A 13 -7.66 13.65 -19.04
CA PHE A 13 -8.22 12.82 -17.97
C PHE A 13 -8.49 11.38 -18.46
N ALA A 14 -9.01 11.24 -19.69
CA ALA A 14 -9.28 9.93 -20.29
C ALA A 14 -8.00 9.21 -20.73
N VAL A 15 -6.91 9.93 -20.97
CA VAL A 15 -5.58 9.36 -21.22
C VAL A 15 -5.03 8.81 -19.91
N GLY A 16 -4.96 9.63 -18.86
CA GLY A 16 -4.47 9.21 -17.54
C GLY A 16 -5.27 8.05 -16.94
N ALA A 17 -6.60 8.03 -17.12
CA ALA A 17 -7.44 6.91 -16.69
C ALA A 17 -7.09 5.59 -17.42
N ARG A 18 -6.74 5.66 -18.71
CA ARG A 18 -6.31 4.49 -19.49
C ARG A 18 -4.92 4.01 -19.09
N GLU A 19 -3.99 4.91 -18.83
CA GLU A 19 -2.65 4.57 -18.36
C GLU A 19 -2.66 3.97 -16.95
N ALA A 20 -3.53 4.48 -16.08
CA ALA A 20 -3.69 3.97 -14.73
C ALA A 20 -4.34 2.57 -14.68
N ARG A 21 -5.00 2.10 -15.74
CA ARG A 21 -5.80 0.87 -15.73
C ARG A 21 -4.99 -0.36 -15.30
N ASP A 22 -3.76 -0.48 -15.81
CA ASP A 22 -2.95 -1.69 -15.61
C ASP A 22 -2.43 -1.73 -14.17
N VAL A 23 -2.04 -0.57 -13.64
CA VAL A 23 -1.65 -0.40 -12.23
C VAL A 23 -2.85 -0.57 -11.30
N ALA A 24 -4.03 -0.05 -11.67
CA ALA A 24 -5.25 -0.13 -10.87
C ALA A 24 -5.69 -1.57 -10.65
N LEU A 25 -5.52 -2.46 -11.63
CA LEU A 25 -5.78 -3.89 -11.46
C LEU A 25 -4.88 -4.50 -10.37
N GLY A 26 -3.59 -4.17 -10.38
CA GLY A 26 -2.64 -4.62 -9.34
C GLY A 26 -3.00 -4.08 -7.96
N ILE A 27 -3.34 -2.79 -7.86
CA ILE A 27 -3.78 -2.16 -6.61
C ILE A 27 -5.07 -2.82 -6.10
N GLY A 28 -6.04 -3.08 -6.98
CA GLY A 28 -7.29 -3.73 -6.63
C GLY A 28 -7.10 -5.15 -6.09
N ALA A 29 -6.27 -5.95 -6.77
CA ALA A 29 -5.93 -7.30 -6.32
C ALA A 29 -5.22 -7.27 -4.95
N TRP A 30 -4.30 -6.33 -4.76
CA TRP A 30 -3.62 -6.15 -3.47
C TRP A 30 -4.59 -5.73 -2.36
N GLY A 31 -5.49 -4.79 -2.65
CA GLY A 31 -6.54 -4.34 -1.73
C GLY A 31 -7.45 -5.49 -1.28
N LEU A 32 -7.80 -6.39 -2.20
CA LEU A 32 -8.57 -7.60 -1.88
C LEU A 32 -7.82 -8.52 -0.91
N VAL A 33 -6.53 -8.80 -1.18
CA VAL A 33 -5.70 -9.65 -0.31
C VAL A 33 -5.57 -9.04 1.09
N ALA A 34 -5.29 -7.73 1.17
CA ALA A 34 -5.19 -7.03 2.44
C ALA A 34 -6.53 -7.03 3.22
N GLY A 35 -7.64 -6.79 2.52
CA GLY A 35 -8.99 -6.84 3.10
C GLY A 35 -9.34 -8.21 3.67
N VAL A 36 -9.07 -9.28 2.90
CA VAL A 36 -9.27 -10.67 3.37
C VAL A 36 -8.38 -10.99 4.57
N ALA A 37 -7.12 -10.56 4.56
CA ALA A 37 -6.21 -10.76 5.68
C ALA A 37 -6.73 -10.10 6.96
N MET A 38 -7.13 -8.82 6.89
CA MET A 38 -7.65 -8.08 8.04
C MET A 38 -8.97 -8.63 8.56
N SER A 39 -9.86 -9.07 7.66
CA SER A 39 -11.11 -9.75 8.03
C SER A 39 -10.84 -11.06 8.77
N LYS A 40 -9.88 -11.87 8.31
CA LYS A 40 -9.48 -13.11 9.00
C LYS A 40 -8.80 -12.86 10.35
N ALA A 41 -8.14 -11.73 10.50
CA ALA A 41 -7.52 -11.28 11.75
C ALA A 41 -8.53 -10.72 12.77
N GLY A 42 -9.83 -10.68 12.43
CA GLY A 42 -10.88 -10.21 13.33
C GLY A 42 -10.89 -8.69 13.53
N LEU A 43 -10.16 -7.92 12.73
CA LEU A 43 -10.27 -6.46 12.78
C LEU A 43 -11.60 -6.02 12.18
N GLY A 44 -12.30 -5.14 12.91
CA GLY A 44 -13.51 -4.51 12.40
C GLY A 44 -13.23 -3.69 11.12
N PRO A 45 -14.24 -3.47 10.26
CA PRO A 45 -14.07 -2.81 8.97
C PRO A 45 -13.49 -1.39 9.10
N VAL A 46 -13.83 -0.67 10.18
CA VAL A 46 -13.27 0.66 10.47
C VAL A 46 -11.75 0.60 10.69
N PHE A 47 -11.27 -0.35 11.51
CA PHE A 47 -9.84 -0.53 11.75
C PHE A 47 -9.12 -1.02 10.48
N ALA A 48 -9.75 -1.89 9.71
CA ALA A 48 -9.18 -2.37 8.45
C ALA A 48 -8.97 -1.21 7.45
N VAL A 49 -9.98 -0.35 7.29
CA VAL A 49 -9.89 0.86 6.45
C VAL A 49 -8.86 1.83 7.01
N ALA A 50 -8.85 2.08 8.33
CA ALA A 50 -7.87 2.94 8.97
C ALA A 50 -6.44 2.43 8.75
N MET A 51 -6.22 1.11 8.83
CA MET A 51 -4.90 0.52 8.58
C MET A 51 -4.48 0.69 7.12
N SER A 52 -5.39 0.50 6.17
CA SER A 52 -5.12 0.75 4.75
C SER A 52 -4.86 2.22 4.41
N LEU A 53 -5.47 3.16 5.13
CA LEU A 53 -5.27 4.60 4.90
C LEU A 53 -4.02 5.14 5.60
N CYS A 54 -3.72 4.67 6.81
CA CYS A 54 -2.62 5.17 7.62
C CYS A 54 -1.31 4.42 7.36
N VAL A 55 -1.36 3.13 7.01
CA VAL A 55 -0.17 2.29 6.78
C VAL A 55 0.03 2.09 5.29
N PHE A 56 0.85 2.95 4.69
CA PHE A 56 1.15 2.89 3.26
C PHE A 56 2.04 1.70 2.86
N ALA A 57 2.69 1.05 3.84
CA ALA A 57 3.59 -0.08 3.64
C ALA A 57 2.84 -1.42 3.65
N GLY A 58 2.21 -1.79 2.52
CA GLY A 58 1.39 -2.99 2.43
C GLY A 58 2.09 -4.30 2.86
N SER A 59 3.34 -4.50 2.47
CA SER A 59 4.10 -5.70 2.87
C SER A 59 4.36 -5.77 4.38
N ALA A 60 4.61 -4.62 5.01
CA ALA A 60 4.77 -4.54 6.46
C ALA A 60 3.44 -4.74 7.18
N GLN A 61 2.33 -4.24 6.61
CA GLN A 61 0.98 -4.45 7.15
C GLN A 61 0.63 -5.95 7.20
N LEU A 62 0.90 -6.72 6.15
CA LEU A 62 0.66 -8.17 6.15
C LEU A 62 1.59 -8.95 7.09
N ALA A 63 2.83 -8.48 7.30
CA ALA A 63 3.77 -9.11 8.22
C ALA A 63 3.45 -8.79 9.70
N ALA A 64 2.97 -7.59 9.98
CA ALA A 64 2.58 -7.15 11.32
C ALA A 64 1.27 -7.78 11.79
N LEU A 65 0.32 -8.01 10.87
CA LEU A 65 -1.00 -8.54 11.18
C LEU A 65 -1.00 -9.84 12.02
N PRO A 66 -0.27 -10.92 11.65
CA PRO A 66 -0.25 -12.13 12.46
C PRO A 66 0.37 -11.91 13.85
N LEU A 67 1.36 -11.02 13.96
CA LEU A 67 1.97 -10.66 15.25
C LEU A 67 0.98 -9.92 16.15
N MET A 68 0.17 -9.02 15.57
CA MET A 68 -0.91 -8.33 16.30
C MET A 68 -1.97 -9.32 16.79
N VAL A 69 -2.38 -10.28 15.96
CA VAL A 69 -3.38 -11.31 16.31
C VAL A 69 -2.87 -12.23 17.42
N GLN A 70 -1.58 -12.57 17.42
CA GLN A 70 -0.95 -13.41 18.43
C GLN A 70 -0.63 -12.67 19.74
N GLY A 71 -0.92 -11.36 19.82
CA GLY A 71 -0.63 -10.56 21.01
C GLY A 71 0.86 -10.35 21.25
N ALA A 72 1.68 -10.35 20.19
CA ALA A 72 3.11 -10.10 20.30
C ALA A 72 3.39 -8.70 20.89
N PRO A 73 4.50 -8.51 21.62
CA PRO A 73 4.88 -7.20 22.14
C PRO A 73 5.02 -6.16 21.04
N LEU A 74 4.64 -4.91 21.31
CA LEU A 74 4.63 -3.83 20.32
C LEU A 74 6.02 -3.60 19.67
N TRP A 75 7.09 -3.73 20.44
CA TRP A 75 8.46 -3.59 19.93
C TRP A 75 8.82 -4.67 18.90
N VAL A 76 8.27 -5.88 19.02
CA VAL A 76 8.48 -6.97 18.05
C VAL A 76 7.79 -6.62 16.74
N ILE A 77 6.56 -6.12 16.81
CA ILE A 77 5.79 -5.68 15.63
C ILE A 77 6.55 -4.57 14.89
N TRP A 78 7.08 -3.60 15.63
CA TRP A 78 7.87 -2.50 15.05
C TRP A 78 9.18 -3.00 14.45
N ALA A 79 9.90 -3.89 15.13
CA ALA A 79 11.12 -4.48 14.62
C ALA A 79 10.87 -5.26 13.31
N THR A 80 9.81 -6.07 13.26
CA THR A 80 9.41 -6.78 12.04
C THR A 80 9.06 -5.81 10.91
N ALA A 81 8.25 -4.77 11.19
CA ALA A 81 7.92 -3.76 10.20
C ALA A 81 9.16 -3.04 9.67
N PHE A 82 10.11 -2.69 10.55
CA PHE A 82 11.38 -2.09 10.18
C PHE A 82 12.20 -3.01 9.28
N CYS A 83 12.38 -4.28 9.67
CA CYS A 83 13.12 -5.28 8.90
C CYS A 83 12.53 -5.48 7.50
N VAL A 84 11.20 -5.56 7.37
CA VAL A 84 10.53 -5.69 6.06
C VAL A 84 10.78 -4.47 5.17
N ASN A 85 10.87 -3.27 5.77
CA ASN A 85 11.15 -2.03 5.03
C ASN A 85 12.62 -1.90 4.61
N LEU A 86 13.56 -2.65 5.20
CA LEU A 86 14.96 -2.68 4.73
C LEU A 86 15.09 -3.12 3.26
N ARG A 87 14.02 -3.68 2.67
CA ARG A 87 13.92 -3.89 1.21
C ARG A 87 14.33 -2.66 0.40
N PHE A 88 14.04 -1.46 0.88
CA PHE A 88 14.41 -0.22 0.18
C PHE A 88 15.92 0.00 0.16
N ILE A 89 16.64 -0.40 1.20
CA ILE A 89 18.11 -0.37 1.24
C ILE A 89 18.68 -1.37 0.24
N ILE A 90 18.15 -2.60 0.23
CA ILE A 90 18.59 -3.66 -0.68
C ILE A 90 18.34 -3.24 -2.14
N PHE A 91 17.14 -2.72 -2.44
CA PHE A 91 16.82 -2.21 -3.77
C PHE A 91 17.78 -1.07 -4.13
N SER A 92 17.96 -0.07 -3.26
CA SER A 92 18.90 1.03 -3.52
C SER A 92 20.33 0.54 -3.79
N ALA A 93 20.80 -0.47 -3.05
CA ALA A 93 22.13 -1.05 -3.26
C ALA A 93 22.23 -1.81 -4.60
N GLY A 94 21.15 -2.48 -5.02
CA GLY A 94 21.07 -3.17 -6.32
C GLY A 94 21.12 -2.24 -7.53
N TRP A 95 20.70 -0.97 -7.37
CA TRP A 95 20.80 0.04 -8.42
C TRP A 95 22.20 0.66 -8.56
N ARG A 96 23.10 0.43 -7.59
CA ARG A 96 24.46 0.99 -7.57
C ARG A 96 25.26 0.78 -8.88
N PRO A 97 25.22 -0.37 -9.57
CA PRO A 97 25.96 -0.58 -10.82
C PRO A 97 25.46 0.25 -12.02
N TYR A 98 24.22 0.75 -11.98
CA TYR A 98 23.62 1.53 -13.08
C TYR A 98 23.76 3.04 -12.89
N LEU A 99 24.27 3.46 -11.72
CA LEU A 99 24.48 4.86 -11.33
C LEU A 99 25.96 5.25 -11.30
N GLN A 100 26.85 4.33 -11.73
CA GLN A 100 28.25 4.59 -12.04
C GLN A 100 28.41 4.85 -13.53
#